data_AF-F1BZ71-F1
#
_entry.id   AF-F1BZ71-F1
#
_cell.length_a   1.000
_cell.length_b   1.000
_cell.length_c   1.000
_cell.angle_alpha   90.00
_cell.angle_beta   90.00
_cell.angle_gamma   90.00
#
_symmetry.space_group_name_H-M   'P 1'
#
loop_
_entity.id
_entity.type
_entity.pdbx_description
1 polymer ?
#
loop_
_entity_poly.entity_id
_entity_poly.type
_entity_poly.pdbx_seq_one_letter_code
_entity_poly.pdbx_strand_id
1 'polypeptide(L)' 'TLAMIQNAGIEPEVIEYLKNPPTRGRLVDLIERSGLSVRAVVREKGTPFAELGLGEQGVTDDQLLDA' A
#
# COMPACT_ATOMS: atom_id res chain seq x y z
N THR A 1 -10.90 -8.95 7.00
CA THR A 1 -9.55 -9.25 7.49
C THR A 1 -9.38 -10.76 7.57
N LEU A 2 -8.15 -11.28 7.68
CA LEU A 2 -7.74 -12.68 7.50
C LEU A 2 -8.76 -13.73 8.00
N ALA A 3 -9.26 -13.60 9.23
CA ALA A 3 -10.23 -14.54 9.79
C ALA A 3 -11.53 -14.70 8.96
N MET A 4 -12.02 -13.63 8.33
CA MET A 4 -13.19 -13.72 7.45
C MET A 4 -12.91 -14.51 6.16
N ILE A 5 -11.68 -14.43 5.64
CA ILE A 5 -11.26 -15.16 4.44
C ILE A 5 -11.14 -16.66 4.78
N GLN A 6 -10.50 -16.98 5.90
CA GLN A 6 -10.38 -18.35 6.41
C GLN A 6 -11.74 -18.97 6.75
N ASN A 7 -12.65 -18.21 7.37
CA ASN A 7 -14.01 -18.66 7.66
C ASN A 7 -14.83 -18.95 6.39
N ALA A 8 -14.47 -18.35 5.25
CA ALA A 8 -15.06 -18.66 3.95
C ALA A 8 -14.46 -19.93 3.29
N GLY A 9 -13.55 -20.64 3.98
CA GLY A 9 -12.85 -21.82 3.47
C GLY A 9 -11.75 -21.50 2.47
N ILE A 10 -11.33 -20.23 2.38
CA ILE A 10 -10.24 -19.78 1.51
C ILE A 10 -8.97 -19.73 2.34
N GLU A 11 -7.92 -20.40 1.89
CA GLU A 11 -6.58 -20.31 2.48
C GLU A 11 -5.75 -19.27 1.71
N PRO A 12 -5.61 -18.04 2.22
CA PRO A 12 -4.84 -17.02 1.53
C PRO A 12 -3.35 -17.17 1.81
N GLU A 13 -2.53 -16.73 0.87
CA GLU A 13 -1.14 -16.44 1.14
C GLU A 13 -1.02 -15.23 2.07
N VAL A 14 -0.28 -15.38 3.18
CA VAL A 14 -0.05 -14.30 4.16
C VAL A 14 1.32 -13.71 3.95
N ILE A 15 1.37 -12.41 3.61
CA ILE A 15 2.61 -11.66 3.39
C ILE A 15 2.79 -10.65 4.52
N GLU A 16 3.86 -10.80 5.31
CA GLU A 16 4.30 -9.79 6.28
C GLU A 16 4.98 -8.62 5.56
N TYR A 17 4.19 -7.70 4.98
CA TYR A 17 4.70 -6.66 4.08
C TYR A 17 5.73 -5.70 4.69
N LEU A 18 5.79 -5.56 6.02
CA LEU A 18 6.83 -4.79 6.70
C LEU A 18 8.19 -5.49 6.72
N LYS A 19 8.21 -6.83 6.64
CA LYS A 19 9.44 -7.64 6.59
C LYS A 19 9.81 -8.01 5.15
N ASN A 20 8.79 -8.32 4.34
CA ASN A 20 8.92 -8.75 2.95
C ASN A 20 8.06 -7.84 2.07
N PRO A 21 8.48 -6.58 1.84
CA PRO A 21 7.72 -5.66 1.02
C PRO A 21 7.65 -6.16 -0.43
N PRO A 22 6.53 -5.88 -1.14
CA PRO A 22 6.47 -6.14 -2.57
C PRO A 22 7.52 -5.30 -3.31
N THR A 23 7.94 -5.77 -4.47
CA THR A 23 8.72 -4.93 -5.39
C THR A 23 7.89 -3.75 -5.87
N ARG A 24 8.53 -2.66 -6.30
CA ARG A 24 7.82 -1.48 -6.87
C ARG A 24 6.82 -1.88 -7.96
N GLY A 25 7.25 -2.68 -8.92
CA GLY A 25 6.37 -3.14 -10.01
C GLY A 25 5.17 -3.95 -9.52
N ARG A 26 5.37 -4.79 -8.49
CA ARG A 26 4.28 -5.54 -7.87
C ARG A 26 3.33 -4.64 -7.08
N LEU A 27 3.85 -3.62 -6.41
CA LEU A 27 3.04 -2.64 -5.69
C LEU A 27 2.14 -1.84 -6.64
N VAL A 28 2.69 -1.38 -7.78
CA VAL A 28 1.92 -0.69 -8.82
C VAL A 28 0.79 -1.57 -9.37
N ASP A 29 1.08 -2.82 -9.75
CA ASP A 29 0.06 -3.77 -10.22
C ASP A 29 -1.06 -3.99 -9.18
N LEU A 30 -0.70 -4.11 -7.90
CA LEU A 30 -1.69 -4.27 -6.82
C LEU A 30 -2.59 -3.04 -6.67
N ILE A 31 -2.04 -1.83 -6.77
CA ILE A 31 -2.79 -0.58 -6.67
C ILE A 31 -3.77 -0.46 -7.85
N GLU A 32 -3.30 -0.69 -9.08
CA GLU A 32 -4.14 -0.67 -10.27
C GLU A 32 -5.30 -1.65 -10.18
N ARG A 33 -5.03 -2.89 -9.77
CA ARG A 33 -6.05 -3.94 -9.60
C ARG A 33 -7.05 -3.65 -8.48
N SER A 34 -6.67 -2.82 -7.52
CA SER A 34 -7.57 -2.39 -6.44
C SER A 34 -8.55 -1.30 -6.88
N GLY A 35 -8.30 -0.65 -8.03
CA GLY A 35 -9.09 0.48 -8.51
C GLY A 35 -8.90 1.78 -7.70
N LEU A 36 -7.89 1.82 -6.83
CA LEU A 36 -7.53 2.98 -6.03
C LEU A 36 -6.40 3.77 -6.70
N SER A 37 -6.30 5.06 -6.39
CA SER A 37 -5.12 5.85 -6.74
C SER A 37 -3.97 5.55 -5.77
N VAL A 38 -2.73 5.85 -6.18
CA VAL A 38 -1.55 5.73 -5.31
C VAL A 38 -1.74 6.54 -4.02
N ARG A 39 -2.22 7.78 -4.11
CA ARG A 39 -2.52 8.62 -2.94
C ARG A 39 -3.48 7.94 -1.95
N ALA A 40 -4.50 7.23 -2.44
CA ALA A 40 -5.53 6.63 -1.60
C ALA A 40 -5.02 5.42 -0.79
N VAL A 41 -3.91 4.80 -1.19
CA VAL A 41 -3.32 3.66 -0.46
C VAL A 41 -2.21 4.07 0.51
N VAL A 42 -1.76 5.33 0.47
CA VAL A 42 -0.71 5.82 1.38
C VAL A 42 -1.23 5.91 2.80
N ARG A 43 -0.51 5.29 3.74
CA ARG A 43 -0.82 5.35 5.16
C ARG A 43 -0.20 6.60 5.77
N GLU A 44 -1.03 7.52 6.23
CA GLU A 44 -0.54 8.72 6.94
C GLU A 44 -0.21 8.43 8.41
N LYS A 45 -1.13 7.76 9.12
CA LYS A 45 -1.02 7.58 10.57
C LYS A 45 0.10 6.60 10.97
N GLY A 46 1.01 7.09 11.80
CA GLY A 46 2.14 6.31 12.31
C GLY A 46 3.27 6.17 11.30
N THR A 47 3.35 7.10 10.34
CA THR A 47 4.43 7.19 9.35
C THR A 47 5.00 8.63 9.34
N PRO A 48 6.18 8.85 8.74
CA PRO A 48 6.72 10.19 8.52
C PRO A 48 6.00 11.01 7.45
N PHE A 49 4.80 10.62 6.99
CA PHE A 49 4.10 11.24 5.85
C PHE A 49 4.05 12.77 5.90
N ALA A 50 3.70 13.34 7.07
CA ALA A 50 3.63 14.79 7.25
C ALA A 50 5.02 15.44 7.32
N GLU A 51 5.98 14.77 7.98
CA GLU A 51 7.36 15.26 8.12
C GLU A 51 8.10 15.30 6.77
N LEU A 52 7.74 14.40 5.86
CA LEU A 52 8.27 14.30 4.50
C LEU A 52 7.49 15.15 3.48
N GLY A 53 6.46 15.89 3.89
CA GLY A 53 5.67 16.74 3.00
C GLY A 53 4.89 15.97 1.92
N LEU A 54 4.63 14.67 2.12
CA LEU A 54 4.02 13.80 1.10
C LEU A 54 2.55 14.14 0.80
N GLY A 55 1.92 15.03 1.58
CA GLY A 55 0.58 15.55 1.34
C GLY A 55 0.51 16.82 0.49
N GLU A 56 1.65 17.41 0.12
CA GLU A 56 1.69 18.69 -0.57
C GLU A 56 1.19 18.62 -2.03
N GLN A 57 0.64 19.73 -2.52
CA GLN A 57 0.25 19.84 -3.93
C GLN A 57 1.48 19.73 -4.83
N GLY A 58 1.42 18.83 -5.81
CA GLY A 58 2.51 18.60 -6.75
C GLY A 58 3.38 17.38 -6.44
N VAL A 59 3.23 16.74 -5.26
CA VAL A 59 3.83 15.43 -5.01
C VAL A 59 3.25 14.41 -5.99
N THR A 60 4.10 13.72 -6.76
CA THR A 60 3.67 12.78 -7.79
C THR A 60 3.44 11.38 -7.23
N ASP A 61 2.70 10.55 -7.97
CA ASP A 61 2.52 9.14 -7.63
C ASP A 61 3.85 8.39 -7.56
N ASP A 62 4.81 8.73 -8.43
CA ASP A 62 6.14 8.12 -8.39
C ASP A 62 6.88 8.43 -7.08
N GLN A 63 6.80 9.69 -6.62
CA GLN A 63 7.40 10.11 -5.35
C GLN A 63 6.74 9.43 -4.15
N LEU A 64 5.43 9.19 -4.19
CA LEU A 64 4.74 8.44 -3.14
C LEU A 64 5.12 6.96 -3.11
N LEU A 65 5.40 6.36 -4.28
CA LEU A 65 5.80 4.97 -4.38
C LEU A 65 7.26 4.72 -3.94
N ASP A 66 8.10 5.76 -3.95
CA ASP A 66 9.52 5.69 -3.55
C ASP A 66 9.79 6.10 -2.09
N ALA A 67 8.82 6.73 -1.42
CA ALA A 67 8.94 7.21 -0.04
C ALA A 67 8.82 6.08 1.01
#